data_AF-A0A920N934-F1
#
_entry.id   AF-A0A920N934-F1
#
_cell.length_a   1.000
_cell.length_b   1.000
_cell.length_c   1.000
_cell.angle_alpha   90.00
_cell.angle_beta   90.00
_cell.angle_gamma   90.00
#
_symmetry.space_group_name_H-M   'P 1'
#
loop_
_entity.id
_entity.type
_entity.pdbx_description
1 polymer ?
#
loop_
_entity_poly.entity_id
_entity_poly.type
_entity_poly.pdbx_seq_one_letter_code
_entity_poly.pdbx_strand_id
1 'polypeptide(L)' 'MGLSSTPGSAQDPPKHPGLAKFTVDMLVEGTNKRTSMEISDEMEFLGAHIQKDVAREYLVLSVDGPFCPYRSRS' A
#
# COMPACT_ATOMS: atom_id res chain seq x y z
N MET A 1 -0.42 -9.40 -7.25
CA MET A 1 0.32 -10.14 -6.19
C MET A 1 0.04 -9.48 -4.85
N GLY A 2 -0.05 -10.24 -3.75
CA GLY A 2 -0.40 -9.71 -2.43
C GLY A 2 0.60 -10.05 -1.33
N LEU A 3 0.63 -9.21 -0.31
CA LEU A 3 1.47 -9.25 0.88
C LEU A 3 0.53 -9.34 2.08
N SER A 4 0.73 -10.30 2.97
CA SER A 4 0.06 -10.31 4.28
C SER A 4 1.10 -10.04 5.36
N SER A 5 0.78 -9.16 6.30
CA SER A 5 1.61 -8.94 7.48
C SER A 5 0.75 -9.12 8.72
N THR A 6 1.28 -9.87 9.68
CA THR A 6 0.74 -9.94 11.04
C THR A 6 1.74 -9.18 11.90
N PRO A 7 1.28 -8.21 12.71
CA PRO A 7 -0.08 -8.09 13.21
C PRO A 7 -0.96 -7.01 12.56
N GLY A 8 -2.28 -7.25 12.52
CA GLY A 8 -3.27 -6.26 12.13
C GLY A 8 -3.51 -5.16 13.20
N SER A 9 -4.60 -4.42 13.04
CA SER A 9 -4.98 -3.28 13.90
C SER A 9 -5.21 -3.62 15.38
N ALA A 10 -5.27 -4.90 15.77
CA ALA A 10 -5.41 -5.31 17.17
C ALA A 10 -4.10 -5.24 17.96
N GLN A 11 -2.94 -5.19 17.30
CA GLN A 11 -1.66 -4.90 17.96
C GLN A 11 -1.24 -3.44 17.79
N ASP A 12 -2.14 -2.59 17.29
CA ASP A 12 -1.94 -1.15 17.39
C ASP A 12 -1.75 -0.80 18.88
N PRO A 13 -0.75 0.03 19.22
CA PRO A 13 -0.55 0.46 20.60
C PRO A 13 -1.87 1.02 21.14
N PRO A 14 -2.24 0.75 22.41
CA PRO A 14 -3.52 1.22 22.97
C PRO A 14 -3.66 2.75 22.96
N LYS A 15 -2.56 3.49 22.77
CA LYS A 15 -2.53 4.95 22.61
C LYS A 15 -2.74 5.44 21.17
N HIS A 16 -2.65 4.58 20.17
CA HIS A 16 -2.76 4.91 18.75
C HIS A 16 -3.59 3.85 17.99
N PRO A 17 -4.90 3.75 18.26
CA PRO A 17 -5.77 2.86 17.50
C PRO A 17 -5.80 3.27 16.02
N GLY A 18 -5.67 2.30 15.11
CA GLY A 18 -5.67 2.55 13.67
C GLY A 18 -4.30 2.96 13.11
N LEU A 19 -3.20 2.77 13.85
CA LEU A 19 -1.85 3.03 13.37
C LEU A 19 -1.50 2.15 12.16
N ALA A 20 -1.89 0.88 12.16
CA ALA A 20 -1.73 -0.01 11.02
C ALA A 20 -2.47 0.55 9.79
N LYS A 21 -3.73 0.97 9.95
CA LYS A 21 -4.52 1.58 8.87
C LYS A 21 -3.88 2.88 8.37
N PHE A 22 -3.45 3.73 9.29
CA PHE A 22 -2.78 5.00 8.97
C PHE A 22 -1.48 4.78 8.21
N THR A 23 -0.67 3.80 8.63
CA THR A 23 0.59 3.45 7.96
C THR A 23 0.34 3.00 6.53
N VAL A 24 -0.72 2.22 6.31
CA VAL A 24 -1.09 1.75 4.98
C VAL A 24 -1.66 2.89 4.12
N ASP A 25 -2.46 3.78 4.70
CA ASP A 25 -2.96 4.97 4.01
C ASP A 25 -1.79 5.88 3.59
N MET A 26 -0.74 5.98 4.39
CA MET A 26 0.47 6.74 4.04
C MET A 26 1.30 6.13 2.88
N LEU A 27 1.17 4.84 2.57
CA LEU A 27 1.91 4.22 1.46
C LEU A 27 1.52 4.78 0.09
N VAL A 28 0.25 5.18 -0.07
CA VAL A 28 -0.24 5.81 -1.30
C VAL A 28 -0.05 7.32 -1.30
N GLU A 29 0.02 7.95 -0.13
CA GLU A 29 0.29 9.39 0.04
C GLU A 29 1.75 9.78 -0.24
N GLY A 30 2.65 8.81 -0.43
CA GLY A 30 4.05 9.08 -0.74
C GLY A 30 5.00 8.24 0.11
N THR A 31 6.04 7.73 -0.52
CA THR A 31 7.12 7.00 0.13
C THR A 31 8.39 7.82 0.12
N ASN A 32 9.38 7.44 0.94
CA ASN A 32 10.71 8.07 0.91
C ASN A 32 11.39 8.06 -0.48
N LYS A 33 10.95 7.19 -1.39
CA LYS A 33 11.53 7.04 -2.74
C LYS A 33 10.69 7.65 -3.85
N ARG A 34 9.39 7.88 -3.63
CA ARG A 34 8.44 8.35 -4.64
C ARG A 34 7.40 9.24 -3.99
N THR A 35 7.14 10.40 -4.57
CA THR A 35 6.07 11.30 -4.14
C THR A 35 4.70 10.68 -4.42
N SER A 36 3.66 11.17 -3.73
CA SER A 36 2.26 10.78 -3.96
C SER A 36 1.88 10.91 -5.43
N MET A 37 2.31 12.00 -6.07
CA MET A 37 2.02 12.27 -7.47
C MET A 37 2.68 11.26 -8.41
N GLU A 38 3.95 10.93 -8.18
CA GLU A 38 4.65 9.88 -8.97
C GLU A 38 4.03 8.50 -8.75
N ILE A 39 3.58 8.19 -7.53
CA ILE A 39 2.87 6.94 -7.24
C ILE A 39 1.54 6.90 -7.97
N SER A 40 0.74 7.96 -7.92
CA SER A 40 -0.52 8.04 -8.65
C SER A 40 -0.32 7.92 -10.16
N ASP A 41 0.69 8.59 -10.72
CA ASP A 41 1.02 8.53 -12.15
C ASP A 41 1.51 7.12 -12.55
N GLU A 42 2.38 6.47 -11.76
CA GLU A 42 2.78 5.07 -11.99
C GLU A 42 1.60 4.11 -11.85
N MET A 43 0.71 4.29 -10.87
CA MET A 43 -0.46 3.43 -10.67
C MET A 43 -1.46 3.57 -11.83
N GLU A 44 -1.71 4.79 -12.30
CA GLU A 44 -2.56 5.03 -13.46
C GLU A 44 -1.92 4.53 -14.75
N PHE A 45 -0.61 4.75 -14.93
CA PHE A 45 0.16 4.25 -16.07
C PHE A 45 0.18 2.72 -16.14
N LEU A 46 0.34 2.06 -15.00
CA LEU A 46 0.32 0.60 -14.90
C LEU A 46 -1.12 0.05 -14.94
N GLY A 47 -2.15 0.90 -14.83
CA GLY A 47 -3.53 0.47 -14.60
C GLY A 47 -3.67 -0.38 -13.33
N ALA A 48 -2.79 -0.15 -12.35
CA ALA A 48 -2.70 -0.94 -11.14
C ALA A 48 -3.48 -0.29 -10.00
N HIS A 49 -4.25 -1.10 -9.28
CA HIS A 49 -4.97 -0.73 -8.08
C HIS A 49 -4.39 -1.44 -6.86
N ILE A 50 -4.08 -0.66 -5.84
CA ILE A 50 -3.69 -1.16 -4.53
C ILE A 50 -4.95 -1.37 -3.70
N GLN A 51 -5.18 -2.61 -3.29
CA GLN A 51 -6.25 -3.03 -2.40
C GLN A 51 -5.67 -3.30 -1.02
N LYS A 52 -6.16 -2.57 -0.03
CA LYS A 52 -5.73 -2.64 1.36
C LYS A 52 -6.87 -3.12 2.24
N ASP A 53 -6.65 -4.22 2.94
CA ASP A 53 -7.58 -4.76 3.93
C ASP A 53 -6.87 -4.85 5.28
N VAL A 54 -7.37 -4.11 6.27
CA VAL A 54 -6.78 -4.06 7.61
C VAL A 54 -7.80 -4.60 8.59
N ALA A 55 -7.62 -5.85 8.98
CA ALA A 55 -8.40 -6.52 10.01
C ALA A 55 -7.75 -6.30 11.39
N ARG A 56 -8.37 -6.87 12.42
CA ARG A 56 -7.83 -6.88 13.78
C ARG A 56 -6.55 -7.71 13.86
N GLU A 57 -6.61 -8.96 13.41
CA GLU A 57 -5.47 -9.88 13.51
C GLU A 57 -4.44 -9.78 12.36
N TYR A 58 -4.83 -9.31 11.17
CA TYR A 58 -3.95 -9.25 9.99
C TYR A 58 -4.13 -7.96 9.19
N LEU A 59 -3.10 -7.62 8.42
CA LEU A 59 -3.20 -6.68 7.30
C LEU A 59 -2.86 -7.40 5.99
N VAL A 60 -3.63 -7.10 4.94
CA VAL A 60 -3.42 -7.60 3.59
C VAL A 60 -3.29 -6.41 2.64
N LEU A 61 -2.23 -6.45 1.84
CA LEU A 61 -1.89 -5.47 0.82
C LEU A 61 -1.78 -6.20 -0.51
N SER A 62 -2.75 -6.02 -1.39
CA SER A 62 -2.78 -6.63 -2.71
C SER A 62 -2.65 -5.57 -3.78
N VAL A 63 -1.85 -5.83 -4.80
CA VAL A 63 -1.81 -5.01 -6.02
C VAL A 63 -2.38 -5.84 -7.15
N ASP A 64 -3.44 -5.31 -7.76
CA ASP A 64 -4.07 -5.85 -8.95
C ASP A 64 -3.82 -4.91 -10.12
N GLY A 65 -3.53 -5.44 -11.30
CA GLY A 65 -3.24 -4.61 -12.46
C GLY A 65 -2.65 -5.44 -13.60
N PRO A 66 -2.79 -4.98 -14.86
CA PRO A 66 -2.16 -5.62 -15.99
C PRO A 66 -0.63 -5.55 -15.81
N PHE A 67 0.04 -6.69 -15.99
CA PHE A 67 1.49 -6.78 -15.92
C PHE A 67 2.10 -5.99 -17.09
N CYS A 68 2.41 -4.71 -16.86
CA CYS A 68 3.21 -3.91 -17.77
C CYS A 68 4.63 -3.83 -17.20
N PRO A 69 5.63 -4.48 -17.81
CA PRO A 69 6.99 -4.46 -17.29
C PRO A 69 7.52 -3.03 -17.28
N TYR A 70 8.00 -2.58 -16.11
CA TYR A 70 8.60 -1.26 -15.88
C TYR A 70 9.73 -1.00 -16.89
N ARG A 71 9.41 -0.27 -17.96
CA ARG A 71 10.37 0.11 -18.99
C ARG A 71 11.17 1.30 -18.48
N SER A 72 12.32 1.00 -17.86
CA SER A 72 13.43 1.92 -17.69
C SER A 72 13.74 2.58 -19.04
N ARG A 73 13.22 3.79 -19.28
CA ARG A 73 13.72 4.65 -20.35
C ARG A 73 15.09 5.15 -19.91
N SER A 74 16.14 4.62 -20.53
CA SER A 74 17.40 5.32 -20.74
C SER A 74 17.49 5.78 -22.17
#